data_AF-A0A351CAA1-F1
#
_entry.id   AF-A0A351CAA1-F1
#
_cell.length_a   1.000
_cell.length_b   1.000
_cell.length_c   1.000
_cell.angle_alpha   90.00
_cell.angle_beta   90.00
_cell.angle_gamma   90.00
#
_symmetry.space_group_name_H-M   'P 1'
#
loop_
_entity.id
_entity.type
_entity.pdbx_description
1 polymer ?
#
loop_
_entity_poly.entity_id
_entity_poly.type
_entity_poly.pdbx_seq_one_letter_code
_entity_poly.pdbx_strand_id
1 'polypeptide(L)'
;DQSVVQLVATPEATEVIATWPGVDRIEPAVASANSIYDANMYPPGRGWTPDNFGPLTIPAQGMTVELTPKSWEEYSTVITKYEGHSATMGPEGTFLIDGAQTTSYMFEQDYYFVMGDNRDNSEDSRFWGFVPRDHVVGKALLVYFSWDAEAMLPRFSRLFSLIN
;
A
#
# COMPACT_ATOMS: atom_id res chain seq x y z
N ASP A 1 -4.96 21.16 19.91
CA ASP A 1 -5.68 21.15 21.18
C ASP A 1 -4.97 20.15 22.08
N GLN A 2 -4.59 20.51 23.32
CA GLN A 2 -3.81 19.61 24.22
C GLN A 2 -4.65 18.45 24.79
N SER A 3 -5.86 18.25 24.26
CA SER A 3 -6.89 17.35 24.77
C SER A 3 -6.96 15.99 24.05
N VAL A 4 -6.28 15.84 22.90
CA VAL A 4 -6.32 14.59 22.10
C VAL A 4 -4.91 14.02 21.97
N VAL A 5 -4.76 12.75 22.32
CA VAL A 5 -3.51 11.99 22.21
C VAL A 5 -3.77 10.75 21.36
N GLN A 6 -2.95 10.54 20.34
CA GLN A 6 -2.95 9.30 19.57
C GLN A 6 -1.94 8.32 20.17
N LEU A 7 -2.36 7.08 20.34
CA LEU A 7 -1.58 6.02 20.95
C LEU A 7 -1.86 4.69 20.25
N VAL A 8 -0.83 3.84 20.15
CA VAL A 8 -0.97 2.48 19.67
C VAL A 8 -1.32 1.60 20.87
N ALA A 9 -2.47 0.95 20.83
CA ALA A 9 -2.96 0.11 21.91
C ALA A 9 -3.73 -1.10 21.37
N THR A 10 -3.67 -2.21 22.10
CA THR A 10 -4.57 -3.35 21.86
C THR A 10 -5.97 -3.01 22.37
N PRO A 11 -7.02 -3.71 21.91
CA PRO A 11 -8.37 -3.53 22.44
C PRO A 11 -8.42 -3.63 23.98
N GLU A 12 -7.73 -4.60 24.57
CA GLU A 12 -7.69 -4.79 26.03
C GLU A 12 -6.98 -3.62 26.74
N ALA A 13 -5.90 -3.11 26.15
CA ALA A 13 -5.23 -1.94 26.68
C ALA A 13 -6.13 -0.70 26.62
N THR A 14 -6.95 -0.55 25.56
CA THR A 14 -7.91 0.57 25.47
C THR A 14 -8.97 0.50 26.57
N GLU A 15 -9.44 -0.69 26.96
CA GLU A 15 -10.39 -0.83 28.06
C GLU A 15 -9.80 -0.34 29.39
N VAL A 16 -8.52 -0.63 29.64
CA VAL A 16 -7.82 -0.15 30.85
C VAL A 16 -7.62 1.36 30.81
N ILE A 17 -7.17 1.90 29.67
CA ILE A 17 -6.94 3.36 29.50
C ILE A 17 -8.25 4.13 29.68
N ALA A 18 -9.38 3.56 29.25
CA ALA A 18 -10.70 4.19 29.39
C ALA A 18 -11.10 4.43 30.85
N THR A 19 -10.49 3.73 31.81
CA THR A 19 -10.74 3.93 33.25
C THR A 19 -9.87 4.99 33.90
N TRP A 20 -8.87 5.53 33.19
CA TRP A 20 -7.92 6.48 33.77
C TRP A 20 -8.59 7.83 34.08
N PRO A 21 -8.28 8.45 35.23
CA PRO A 21 -8.79 9.79 35.54
C PRO A 21 -8.39 10.79 34.45
N GLY A 22 -9.37 11.49 33.88
CA GLY A 22 -9.15 12.50 32.83
C GLY A 22 -9.29 11.98 31.40
N VAL A 23 -9.56 10.69 31.19
CA VAL A 23 -9.95 10.16 29.87
C VAL A 23 -11.47 10.30 29.72
N ASP A 24 -11.90 11.12 28.75
CA ASP A 24 -13.32 11.35 28.45
C ASP A 24 -13.87 10.25 27.53
N ARG A 25 -13.13 9.92 26.46
CA ARG A 25 -13.48 8.83 25.53
C ARG A 25 -12.25 8.29 24.81
N ILE A 26 -12.39 7.09 24.26
CA ILE A 26 -11.43 6.47 23.35
C ILE A 26 -12.16 6.07 22.07
N GLU A 27 -11.58 6.44 20.94
CA GLU A 27 -12.10 6.12 19.62
C GLU A 27 -10.94 5.74 18.68
N PRO A 28 -11.16 4.83 17.71
CA PRO A 28 -10.15 4.54 16.70
C PRO A 28 -9.76 5.80 15.95
N ALA A 29 -8.45 6.04 15.82
CA ALA A 29 -7.94 7.09 14.96
C ALA A 29 -8.06 6.60 13.50
N VAL A 30 -8.96 7.21 12.73
CA VAL A 30 -9.16 6.90 11.31
C VAL A 30 -8.81 8.13 10.49
N ALA A 31 -7.94 7.96 9.50
CA ALA A 31 -7.55 9.01 8.57
C ALA A 31 -8.75 9.48 7.74
N SER A 32 -8.94 10.79 7.67
CA SER A 32 -10.00 11.41 6.87
C SER A 32 -9.64 11.47 5.38
N ALA A 33 -10.64 11.44 4.51
CA ALA A 33 -10.46 11.46 3.05
C ALA A 33 -9.75 12.73 2.53
N ASN A 34 -9.85 13.84 3.25
CA ASN A 34 -9.18 15.11 2.94
C ASN A 34 -7.87 15.30 3.73
N SER A 35 -7.28 14.22 4.21
CA SER A 35 -6.03 14.26 4.97
C SER A 35 -4.82 14.52 4.06
N ILE A 36 -3.66 14.75 4.69
CA ILE A 36 -2.36 14.88 4.02
C ILE A 36 -1.99 13.67 3.14
N TYR A 37 -2.71 12.55 3.27
CA TYR A 37 -2.43 11.34 2.54
C TYR A 37 -2.94 11.35 1.10
N ASP A 38 -4.01 12.07 0.78
CA ASP A 38 -4.68 11.95 -0.53
C ASP A 38 -3.73 12.16 -1.73
N ALA A 39 -2.84 13.16 -1.63
CA ALA A 39 -1.84 13.44 -2.66
C ALA A 39 -0.68 12.43 -2.71
N ASN A 40 -0.47 11.67 -1.62
CA ASN A 40 0.60 10.69 -1.45
C ASN A 40 0.14 9.24 -1.63
N MET A 41 -1.16 9.00 -1.81
CA MET A 41 -1.73 7.70 -2.12
C MET A 41 -1.52 7.32 -3.58
N TYR A 42 -1.63 6.02 -3.87
CA TYR A 42 -1.58 5.47 -5.22
C TYR A 42 -2.96 4.97 -5.70
N PRO A 43 -3.46 5.43 -6.85
CA PRO A 43 -3.09 6.69 -7.49
C PRO A 43 -3.53 7.88 -6.61
N PRO A 44 -2.91 9.07 -6.79
CA PRO A 44 -3.19 10.22 -5.96
C PRO A 44 -4.57 10.83 -6.26
N GLY A 45 -5.14 11.54 -5.29
CA GLY A 45 -6.34 12.38 -5.50
C GLY A 45 -7.65 11.60 -5.59
N ARG A 46 -7.72 10.40 -5.00
CA ARG A 46 -8.93 9.56 -5.00
C ARG A 46 -9.77 9.69 -3.73
N GLY A 47 -9.34 10.53 -2.78
CA GLY A 47 -9.91 10.60 -1.43
C GLY A 47 -9.65 9.34 -0.61
N TRP A 48 -8.71 8.51 -1.06
CA TRP A 48 -8.31 7.28 -0.36
C TRP A 48 -7.39 7.61 0.79
N THR A 49 -7.39 6.75 1.80
CA THR A 49 -6.52 6.88 2.97
C THR A 49 -5.83 5.54 3.27
N PRO A 50 -4.78 5.55 4.10
CA PRO A 50 -4.15 4.30 4.55
C PRO A 50 -5.13 3.31 5.21
N ASP A 51 -6.20 3.84 5.84
CA ASP A 51 -7.27 3.06 6.49
C ASP A 51 -8.39 2.67 5.54
N ASN A 52 -8.66 3.48 4.51
CA ASN A 52 -9.74 3.31 3.54
C ASN A 52 -9.20 3.45 2.12
N PHE A 53 -8.59 2.36 1.63
CA PHE A 53 -7.96 2.31 0.31
C PHE A 53 -8.86 1.61 -0.71
N GLY A 54 -8.90 2.15 -1.94
CA GLY A 54 -9.53 1.50 -3.08
C GLY A 54 -11.02 1.82 -3.26
N PRO A 55 -11.68 1.13 -4.21
CA PRO A 55 -11.22 -0.07 -4.91
C PRO A 55 -10.18 0.21 -6.02
N LEU A 56 -9.18 -0.68 -6.13
CA LEU A 56 -8.18 -0.69 -7.20
C LEU A 56 -8.03 -2.13 -7.73
N THR A 57 -8.12 -2.30 -9.04
CA THR A 57 -7.95 -3.61 -9.68
C THR A 57 -6.46 -3.90 -9.84
N ILE A 58 -6.02 -5.08 -9.40
CA ILE A 58 -4.63 -5.53 -9.59
C ILE A 58 -4.51 -6.15 -10.99
N PRO A 59 -3.58 -5.67 -11.84
CA PRO A 59 -3.36 -6.26 -13.15
C PRO A 59 -2.90 -7.72 -13.08
N ALA A 60 -3.45 -8.55 -13.95
CA ALA A 60 -2.99 -9.92 -14.18
C ALA A 60 -2.43 -10.04 -15.60
N GLN A 61 -1.53 -10.98 -15.84
CA GLN A 61 -1.00 -11.24 -17.16
C GLN A 61 -2.14 -11.53 -18.16
N GLY A 62 -2.13 -10.85 -19.31
CA GLY A 62 -3.14 -10.99 -20.36
C GLY A 62 -4.48 -10.31 -20.05
N MET A 63 -4.63 -9.66 -18.88
CA MET A 63 -5.77 -8.79 -18.63
C MET A 63 -5.70 -7.56 -19.55
N THR A 64 -6.83 -7.20 -20.16
CA THR A 64 -6.94 -5.99 -20.98
C THR A 64 -7.77 -4.94 -20.25
N VAL A 65 -7.32 -3.69 -20.30
CA VAL A 65 -8.06 -2.52 -19.79
C VAL A 65 -8.30 -1.52 -20.90
N GLU A 66 -9.43 -0.82 -20.83
CA GLU A 66 -9.64 0.39 -21.62
C GLU A 66 -8.80 1.53 -21.04
N LEU A 67 -8.16 2.29 -21.93
CA LEU A 67 -7.41 3.48 -21.57
C LEU A 67 -8.36 4.67 -21.47
N THR A 68 -8.38 5.26 -20.28
CA THR A 68 -9.13 6.44 -19.88
C THR A 68 -8.21 7.28 -19.00
N PRO A 69 -8.49 8.57 -18.74
CA PRO A 69 -7.68 9.35 -17.80
C PRO A 69 -7.56 8.66 -16.43
N LYS A 70 -8.63 8.02 -15.98
CA LYS A 70 -8.67 7.26 -14.73
C LYS A 70 -7.74 6.04 -14.74
N SER A 71 -7.83 5.18 -15.76
CA SER A 71 -6.98 3.98 -15.85
C SER A 71 -5.53 4.33 -16.21
N TRP A 72 -5.30 5.48 -16.84
CA TRP A 72 -3.97 6.00 -17.09
C TRP A 72 -3.23 6.34 -15.78
N GLU A 73 -3.90 7.02 -14.84
CA GLU A 73 -3.35 7.26 -13.51
C GLU A 73 -3.06 5.95 -12.76
N GLU A 74 -3.91 4.94 -12.95
CA GLU A 74 -3.78 3.64 -12.27
C GLU A 74 -2.66 2.76 -12.84
N TYR A 75 -2.38 2.83 -14.15
CA TYR A 75 -1.52 1.84 -14.82
C TYR A 75 -0.36 2.41 -15.65
N SER A 76 -0.23 3.72 -15.83
CA SER A 76 0.89 4.29 -16.61
C SER A 76 2.27 3.91 -16.08
N THR A 77 2.45 3.80 -14.75
CA THR A 77 3.71 3.30 -14.16
C THR A 77 3.96 1.85 -14.54
N VAL A 78 2.92 1.01 -14.60
CA VAL A 78 3.04 -0.39 -15.05
C VAL A 78 3.54 -0.44 -16.49
N ILE A 79 2.85 0.26 -17.38
CA ILE A 79 3.14 0.29 -18.82
C ILE A 79 4.57 0.81 -19.08
N THR A 80 4.94 1.90 -18.42
CA THR A 80 6.21 2.60 -18.72
C THR A 80 7.40 2.05 -17.95
N LYS A 81 7.29 1.90 -16.62
CA LYS A 81 8.42 1.57 -15.75
C LYS A 81 8.67 0.07 -15.69
N TYR A 82 7.61 -0.73 -15.62
CA TYR A 82 7.74 -2.18 -15.39
C TYR A 82 7.72 -2.99 -16.69
N GLU A 83 6.94 -2.58 -17.69
CA GLU A 83 6.88 -3.26 -18.99
C GLU A 83 7.74 -2.56 -20.07
N GLY A 84 8.21 -1.33 -19.78
CA GLY A 84 9.25 -0.68 -20.58
C GLY A 84 8.74 -0.01 -21.86
N HIS A 85 7.43 0.19 -22.01
CA HIS A 85 6.85 0.83 -23.18
C HIS A 85 6.95 2.36 -23.13
N SER A 86 7.10 2.98 -24.30
CA SER A 86 6.94 4.41 -24.47
C SER A 86 5.44 4.74 -24.46
N ALA A 87 4.91 5.36 -23.41
CA ALA A 87 3.48 5.63 -23.31
C ALA A 87 3.18 7.09 -22.90
N THR A 88 2.23 7.73 -23.58
CA THR A 88 1.77 9.09 -23.25
C THR A 88 0.26 9.25 -23.40
N MET A 89 -0.32 10.14 -22.57
CA MET A 89 -1.68 10.65 -22.74
C MET A 89 -1.61 12.02 -23.42
N GLY A 90 -2.15 12.11 -24.62
CA GLY A 90 -2.25 13.33 -25.42
C GLY A 90 -3.53 14.14 -25.13
N PRO A 91 -3.73 15.24 -25.89
CA PRO A 91 -4.95 16.04 -25.81
C PRO A 91 -6.22 15.19 -26.01
N GLU A 92 -7.32 15.62 -25.39
CA GLU A 92 -8.64 14.99 -25.52
C GLU A 92 -8.71 13.51 -25.09
N GLY A 93 -7.75 13.03 -24.29
CA GLY A 93 -7.73 11.64 -23.82
C GLY A 93 -7.29 10.64 -24.89
N THR A 94 -6.46 11.08 -25.84
CA THR A 94 -5.79 10.17 -26.78
C THR A 94 -4.61 9.49 -26.10
N PHE A 95 -4.37 8.20 -26.38
CA PHE A 95 -3.26 7.45 -25.82
C PHE A 95 -2.35 6.93 -26.92
N LEU A 96 -1.04 7.10 -26.73
CA LEU A 96 0.00 6.57 -27.60
C LEU A 96 0.84 5.58 -26.81
N ILE A 97 1.00 4.36 -27.33
CA ILE A 97 1.91 3.34 -26.80
C ILE A 97 2.81 2.90 -27.95
N ASP A 98 4.13 3.03 -27.75
CA ASP A 98 5.19 2.81 -28.74
C ASP A 98 4.94 3.53 -30.08
N GLY A 99 4.37 4.74 -29.99
CA GLY A 99 4.06 5.60 -31.14
C GLY A 99 2.76 5.24 -31.87
N ALA A 100 2.07 4.17 -31.47
CA ALA A 100 0.78 3.80 -32.02
C ALA A 100 -0.37 4.31 -31.14
N GLN A 101 -1.39 4.90 -31.77
CA GLN A 101 -2.61 5.29 -31.05
C GLN A 101 -3.42 4.05 -30.68
N THR A 102 -3.82 3.96 -29.42
CA THR A 102 -4.62 2.85 -28.90
C THR A 102 -5.66 3.34 -27.89
N THR A 103 -6.69 2.54 -27.66
CA THR A 103 -7.72 2.77 -26.63
C THR A 103 -7.71 1.68 -25.56
N SER A 104 -6.79 0.72 -25.63
CA SER A 104 -6.65 -0.35 -24.66
C SER A 104 -5.20 -0.76 -24.47
N TYR A 105 -4.96 -1.45 -23.35
CA TYR A 105 -3.67 -2.04 -23.03
C TYR A 105 -3.86 -3.44 -22.45
N MET A 106 -2.97 -4.36 -22.80
CA MET A 106 -2.95 -5.73 -22.28
C MET A 106 -1.65 -5.93 -21.49
N PHE A 107 -1.76 -6.32 -20.22
CA PHE A 107 -0.61 -6.46 -19.34
C PHE A 107 0.24 -7.69 -19.70
N GLU A 108 1.57 -7.53 -19.64
CA GLU A 108 2.51 -8.56 -20.07
C GLU A 108 2.90 -9.54 -18.98
N GLN A 109 2.64 -9.19 -17.71
CA GLN A 109 2.96 -10.02 -16.54
C GLN A 109 1.96 -9.84 -15.38
N ASP A 110 2.09 -10.70 -14.37
CA ASP A 110 1.32 -10.58 -13.13
C ASP A 110 1.87 -9.47 -12.23
N TYR A 111 0.97 -8.84 -11.48
CA TYR A 111 1.29 -7.81 -10.50
C TYR A 111 0.71 -8.16 -9.13
N TYR A 112 1.30 -7.56 -8.11
CA TYR A 112 0.92 -7.74 -6.72
C TYR A 112 0.67 -6.41 -6.05
N PHE A 113 -0.33 -6.38 -5.18
CA PHE A 113 -0.50 -5.34 -4.19
C PHE A 113 -0.02 -5.89 -2.85
N VAL A 114 0.99 -5.25 -2.26
CA VAL A 114 1.58 -5.68 -0.99
C VAL A 114 1.30 -4.65 0.09
N MET A 115 1.04 -5.13 1.31
CA MET A 115 0.86 -4.30 2.49
C MET A 115 1.74 -4.82 3.60
N GLY A 116 2.31 -3.91 4.39
CA GLY A 116 3.00 -4.26 5.61
C GLY A 116 2.03 -4.51 6.76
N ASP A 117 2.36 -5.47 7.63
CA ASP A 117 1.54 -5.81 8.80
C ASP A 117 1.44 -4.63 9.77
N ASN A 118 2.51 -3.83 9.91
CA ASN A 118 2.51 -2.58 10.67
C ASN A 118 1.95 -1.44 9.80
N ARG A 119 0.63 -1.48 9.56
CA ARG A 119 -0.05 -0.64 8.56
C ARG A 119 0.17 0.86 8.71
N ASP A 120 0.24 1.37 9.95
CA ASP A 120 0.45 2.79 10.21
C ASP A 120 1.90 3.25 9.95
N ASN A 121 2.84 2.31 9.93
CA ASN A 121 4.28 2.57 9.73
C ASN A 121 4.84 1.79 8.53
N SER A 122 4.01 1.62 7.50
CA SER A 122 4.38 0.89 6.29
C SER A 122 4.09 1.75 5.08
N GLU A 123 5.17 2.20 4.43
CA GLU A 123 5.11 2.76 3.08
C GLU A 123 5.08 1.59 2.10
N ASP A 124 3.88 1.18 1.70
CA ASP A 124 3.62 0.00 0.86
C ASP A 124 2.80 0.33 -0.40
N SER A 125 2.19 -0.66 -1.06
CA SER A 125 1.49 -0.46 -2.34
C SER A 125 0.37 0.58 -2.28
N ARG A 126 -0.12 0.93 -1.08
CA ARG A 126 -1.05 2.06 -0.88
C ARG A 126 -0.45 3.41 -1.32
N PHE A 127 0.88 3.55 -1.28
CA PHE A 127 1.61 4.78 -1.56
C PHE A 127 2.35 4.73 -2.91
N TRP A 128 2.96 3.59 -3.25
CA TRP A 128 3.81 3.48 -4.45
C TRP A 128 3.32 2.50 -5.52
N GLY A 129 2.16 1.88 -5.32
CA GLY A 129 1.48 1.07 -6.34
C GLY A 129 1.98 -0.38 -6.42
N PHE A 130 1.91 -0.95 -7.62
CA PHE A 130 2.07 -2.40 -7.81
C PHE A 130 3.53 -2.88 -7.78
N VAL A 131 3.71 -4.13 -7.36
CA VAL A 131 4.95 -4.90 -7.50
C VAL A 131 4.82 -5.86 -8.68
N PRO A 132 5.67 -5.76 -9.72
CA PRO A 132 5.67 -6.74 -10.81
C PRO A 132 6.20 -8.10 -10.36
N ARG A 133 5.74 -9.18 -11.02
CA ARG A 133 6.11 -10.56 -10.68
C ARG A 133 7.61 -10.83 -10.69
N ASP A 134 8.34 -10.26 -11.62
CA ASP A 134 9.78 -10.42 -11.77
C ASP A 134 10.60 -9.77 -10.63
N HIS A 135 9.98 -8.87 -9.85
CA HIS A 135 10.59 -8.28 -8.65
C HIS A 135 10.34 -9.10 -7.39
N VAL A 136 9.53 -10.17 -7.47
CA VAL A 136 9.27 -11.09 -6.34
C VAL A 136 10.36 -12.16 -6.28
N VAL A 137 11.27 -12.02 -5.32
CA VAL A 137 12.41 -12.94 -5.11
C VAL A 137 11.96 -14.30 -4.52
N GLY A 138 11.01 -14.30 -3.58
CA GLY A 138 10.54 -15.55 -2.96
C GLY A 138 9.70 -15.35 -1.70
N LYS A 139 9.33 -16.46 -1.05
CA LYS A 139 8.60 -16.48 0.23
C LYS A 139 9.60 -16.51 1.39
N ALA A 140 9.40 -15.64 2.39
CA ALA A 140 10.13 -15.73 3.65
C ALA A 140 9.72 -17.02 4.40
N LEU A 141 10.69 -17.84 4.80
CA LEU A 141 10.43 -19.19 5.34
C LEU A 141 10.59 -19.28 6.85
N LEU A 142 11.65 -18.68 7.40
CA LEU A 142 12.00 -18.81 8.82
C LEU A 142 12.69 -17.56 9.33
N VAL A 143 12.58 -17.33 10.64
CA VAL A 143 13.36 -16.31 11.36
C VAL A 143 14.71 -16.93 11.71
N TYR A 144 15.76 -16.61 10.96
CA TYR A 144 17.10 -17.15 11.21
C TYR A 144 17.69 -16.62 12.51
N PHE A 145 17.51 -15.32 12.76
CA PHE A 145 18.03 -14.65 13.94
C PHE A 145 17.08 -13.55 14.44
N SER A 146 17.05 -13.34 15.76
CA SER A 146 16.28 -12.26 16.39
C SER A 146 16.99 -11.80 17.66
N TRP A 147 17.18 -10.47 17.78
CA TRP A 147 17.87 -9.84 18.89
C TRP A 147 16.90 -9.03 19.75
N ASP A 148 17.05 -9.11 21.07
CA ASP A 148 16.38 -8.23 22.00
C ASP A 148 17.33 -7.14 22.49
N ALA A 149 17.09 -5.91 22.06
CA ALA A 149 17.93 -4.77 22.42
C ALA A 149 17.78 -4.38 23.90
N GLU A 150 16.62 -4.62 24.51
CA GLU A 150 16.37 -4.29 25.92
C GLU A 150 17.06 -5.28 26.86
N ALA A 151 16.89 -6.57 26.57
CA ALA A 151 17.53 -7.64 27.35
C ALA A 151 19.00 -7.87 26.97
N MET A 152 19.49 -7.27 25.88
CA MET A 152 20.83 -7.47 25.32
C MET A 152 21.14 -8.96 25.06
N LEU A 153 20.14 -9.72 24.62
CA LEU A 153 20.23 -11.17 24.37
C LEU A 153 19.41 -11.58 23.13
N PRO A 154 19.72 -12.72 22.48
CA PRO A 154 18.88 -13.25 21.41
C PRO A 154 17.47 -13.61 21.91
N ARG A 155 16.45 -13.36 21.09
CA ARG A 155 15.08 -13.83 21.33
C ARG A 155 14.99 -15.31 20.95
N PHE A 156 15.48 -16.18 21.83
CA PHE A 156 15.56 -17.63 21.59
C PHE A 156 14.24 -18.27 21.14
N SER A 157 13.10 -17.78 21.64
CA SER A 157 11.76 -18.25 21.25
C SER A 157 11.40 -17.99 19.78
N ARG A 158 12.10 -17.09 19.10
CA ARG A 158 11.88 -16.77 17.68
C ARG A 158 12.91 -17.41 16.75
N LEU A 159 14.00 -17.96 17.28
CA LEU A 159 15.03 -18.56 16.42
C LEU A 159 14.46 -19.79 15.72
N PHE A 160 14.64 -19.84 14.40
CA PHE A 160 14.15 -20.89 13.51
C PHE A 160 12.63 -21.11 13.52
N SER A 161 11.86 -20.16 14.05
CA SER A 161 10.40 -20.21 13.91
C SER A 161 10.01 -20.04 12.45
N LEU A 162 9.13 -20.89 11.96
CA LEU A 162 8.57 -20.78 10.61
C LEU A 162 7.67 -19.55 10.50
N ILE A 163 7.70 -18.93 9.33
CA ILE A 163 6.78 -17.86 8.95
C ILE A 163 5.61 -18.53 8.22
N ASN A 164 4.43 -18.47 8.83
CA ASN A 164 3.20 -19.04 8.25
C ASN A 164 2.63 -18.10 7.19
#